data_AF-A0A2K5NND9-F1
#
_entry.id   AF-A0A2K5NND9-F1
#
_cell.length_a   1.000
_cell.length_b   1.000
_cell.length_c   1.000
_cell.angle_alpha   90.00
_cell.angle_beta   90.00
_cell.angle_gamma   90.00
#
_symmetry.space_group_name_H-M   'P 1'
#
loop_
_entity.id
_entity.type
_entity.pdbx_description
1 polymer ?
#
loop_
_entity_poly.entity_id
_entity_poly.type
_entity_poly.pdbx_seq_one_letter_code
_entity_poly.pdbx_strand_id
1 'polypeptide(L)' 'MARTLEPLAKKIFKGILVAELVGLFGAYFLFSKMHTSQDFRQTMSKKYPFILEVYYKSTEKSGMYGIRELDQKTWLNSKN' A
#
# COMPACT_ATOMS: atom_id res chain seq x y z
N MET A 1 -43.11 16.75 0.77
CA MET A 1 -42.13 16.48 1.86
C MET A 1 -40.85 15.83 1.30
N ALA A 2 -40.11 16.51 0.42
CA ALA A 2 -38.92 15.95 -0.25
C ALA A 2 -37.61 16.73 0.04
N ARG A 3 -37.69 17.84 0.77
CA ARG A 3 -36.57 18.81 0.93
C ARG A 3 -35.60 18.48 2.09
N THR A 4 -35.82 17.41 2.85
CA THR A 4 -35.05 17.11 4.08
C THR A 4 -33.93 16.08 3.89
N LEU A 5 -33.90 15.34 2.78
CA LEU A 5 -32.94 14.25 2.55
C LEU A 5 -31.67 14.68 1.78
N GLU A 6 -31.75 15.74 0.98
CA GLU A 6 -30.62 16.27 0.22
C GLU A 6 -29.41 16.70 1.09
N PRO A 7 -29.57 17.43 2.21
CA PRO A 7 -28.43 17.85 3.02
C PRO A 7 -27.76 16.70 3.77
N LEU A 8 -28.53 15.68 4.18
CA LEU A 8 -27.98 14.49 4.85
C LEU A 8 -27.18 13.61 3.88
N ALA A 9 -27.75 13.34 2.70
CA ALA A 9 -27.08 12.56 1.65
C ALA A 9 -25.77 13.23 1.19
N LYS A 10 -25.76 14.56 1.01
CA LYS A 10 -24.54 15.32 0.67
C LYS A 10 -23.47 15.22 1.77
N LYS A 11 -23.86 15.16 3.04
CA LYS A 11 -22.91 15.02 4.16
C LYS A 11 -22.30 13.63 4.23
N ILE A 12 -23.11 12.58 4.01
CA ILE A 12 -22.63 11.19 3.94
C ILE A 12 -21.72 10.99 2.73
N PHE A 13 -22.12 11.49 1.55
CA PHE A 13 -21.31 11.40 0.34
C PHE A 13 -19.95 12.09 0.49
N LYS A 14 -19.90 13.29 1.11
CA LYS A 14 -18.63 13.94 1.44
C LYS A 14 -17.77 13.11 2.40
N GLY A 15 -18.39 12.46 3.39
CA GLY A 15 -17.67 11.56 4.30
C GLY A 15 -17.05 10.36 3.59
N ILE A 16 -17.82 9.72 2.70
CA ILE A 16 -17.37 8.60 1.87
C ILE A 16 -16.22 9.06 0.95
N LEU A 17 -16.37 10.20 0.28
CA LEU A 17 -15.34 10.75 -0.60
C LEU A 17 -14.03 11.02 0.15
N VAL A 18 -14.09 11.58 1.36
CA VAL A 18 -12.89 11.79 2.19
C VAL A 18 -12.29 10.45 2.62
N ALA A 19 -13.11 9.46 3.00
CA ALA A 19 -12.63 8.14 3.37
C ALA A 19 -11.94 7.41 2.21
N GLU A 20 -12.50 7.50 0.99
CA GLU A 20 -11.89 6.95 -0.23
C GLU A 20 -10.55 7.61 -0.53
N LEU A 21 -10.49 8.95 -0.47
CA LEU A 21 -9.23 9.68 -0.66
C LEU A 21 -8.19 9.24 0.37
N VAL A 22 -8.54 9.18 1.66
CA VAL A 22 -7.61 8.72 2.71
C VAL A 22 -7.14 7.28 2.46
N GLY A 23 -8.03 6.40 2.02
CA GLY A 23 -7.68 5.02 1.66
C GLY A 23 -6.70 4.95 0.49
N LEU A 24 -6.95 5.69 -0.59
CA LEU A 24 -6.08 5.77 -1.76
C LEU A 24 -4.72 6.38 -1.41
N PHE A 25 -4.70 7.47 -0.63
CA PHE A 25 -3.47 8.09 -0.14
C PHE A 25 -2.67 7.14 0.75
N GLY A 26 -3.33 6.39 1.63
CA GLY A 26 -2.69 5.39 2.48
C GLY A 26 -2.04 4.26 1.66
N ALA A 27 -2.77 3.71 0.68
CA ALA A 27 -2.26 2.67 -0.21
C ALA A 27 -1.10 3.17 -1.07
N TYR A 28 -1.21 4.37 -1.63
CA TYR A 28 -0.14 5.00 -2.43
C TYR A 28 1.10 5.27 -1.57
N PHE A 29 0.94 5.82 -0.38
CA PHE A 29 2.05 6.07 0.54
C PHE A 29 2.74 4.78 0.96
N LEU A 30 1.97 3.74 1.25
CA LEU A 30 2.48 2.41 1.55
C LEU A 30 3.32 1.85 0.39
N PHE A 31 2.80 1.94 -0.84
CA PHE A 31 3.50 1.47 -2.03
C PHE A 31 4.77 2.28 -2.32
N SER A 32 4.71 3.61 -2.19
CA SER A 32 5.84 4.52 -2.35
C SER A 32 6.95 4.24 -1.33
N LYS A 33 6.58 3.97 -0.06
CA LYS A 33 7.52 3.57 0.99
C LYS A 33 8.16 2.22 0.71
N MET A 34 7.37 1.23 0.27
CA MET A 34 7.92 -0.08 -0.13
C MET A 34 8.85 0.03 -1.34
N HIS A 35 8.58 0.91 -2.29
CA HIS A 35 9.46 1.09 -3.45
C HIS A 35 10.79 1.74 -3.07
N THR A 36 10.74 2.77 -2.20
CA THR A 36 11.92 3.58 -1.85
C THR A 36 12.82 2.94 -0.80
N SER A 37 12.28 2.22 0.18
CA SER A 37 13.04 1.73 1.34
C SER A 37 13.04 0.21 1.42
N GLN A 38 14.23 -0.36 1.37
CA GLN A 38 14.46 -1.79 1.54
C GLN A 38 14.25 -2.27 2.99
N ASP A 39 14.62 -1.47 3.98
CA ASP A 39 14.37 -1.75 5.41
C ASP A 39 12.87 -1.81 5.72
N PHE A 40 12.09 -0.96 5.05
CA PHE A 40 10.64 -1.00 5.17
C PHE A 40 10.07 -2.31 4.60
N ARG A 41 10.58 -2.77 3.44
CA ARG A 41 10.25 -4.09 2.89
C ARG A 41 10.66 -5.22 3.82
N GLN A 42 11.80 -5.12 4.50
CA GLN A 42 12.24 -6.11 5.49
C GLN A 42 11.29 -6.17 6.70
N THR A 43 10.87 -5.00 7.20
CA THR A 43 9.91 -4.90 8.31
C THR A 43 8.55 -5.46 7.90
N MET A 44 8.09 -5.14 6.69
CA MET A 44 6.87 -5.70 6.11
C MET A 44 6.96 -7.21 5.91
N SER A 45 8.12 -7.74 5.53
CA SER A 45 8.34 -9.19 5.43
C SER A 45 8.11 -9.90 6.78
N LYS A 46 8.51 -9.27 7.88
CA LYS A 46 8.33 -9.80 9.24
C LYS A 46 6.90 -9.63 9.77
N LYS A 47 6.28 -8.46 9.51
CA LYS A 47 4.99 -8.09 10.13
C LYS A 47 3.77 -8.43 9.27
N TYR A 48 3.88 -8.24 7.95
CA TYR A 48 2.80 -8.39 6.98
C TYR A 48 3.31 -9.03 5.67
N PRO A 49 3.74 -10.31 5.70
CA PRO A 49 4.35 -10.97 4.54
C PRO A 49 3.42 -11.01 3.32
N PHE A 50 2.10 -11.10 3.54
CA PHE A 50 1.10 -11.11 2.47
C PHE A 50 1.08 -9.80 1.66
N ILE A 51 1.16 -8.64 2.33
CA ILE A 51 1.15 -7.33 1.66
C ILE A 51 2.40 -7.18 0.79
N LEU A 52 3.55 -7.64 1.31
CA LEU A 52 4.81 -7.62 0.58
C LEU A 52 4.79 -8.56 -0.63
N GLU A 53 4.15 -9.73 -0.52
CA GLU A 53 3.99 -10.64 -1.66
C GLU A 53 3.15 -10.01 -2.79
N VAL A 54 2.07 -9.30 -2.44
CA VAL A 54 1.26 -8.56 -3.42
C VAL A 54 2.09 -7.47 -4.10
N TYR A 55 2.94 -6.77 -3.35
CA TYR A 55 3.87 -5.78 -3.91
C TYR A 55 4.82 -6.42 -4.92
N TYR A 56 5.46 -7.55 -4.59
CA TYR A 56 6.34 -8.25 -5.53
C TYR A 56 5.59 -8.72 -6.77
N LYS A 57 4.45 -9.40 -6.62
CA LYS A 57 3.66 -9.87 -7.77
C LYS A 57 3.23 -8.72 -8.68
N SER A 58 2.84 -7.58 -8.11
CA SER A 58 2.46 -6.39 -8.87
C SER A 58 3.64 -5.80 -9.64
N THR A 59 4.81 -5.73 -9.00
CA THR A 59 6.06 -5.20 -9.58
C THR A 59 6.62 -6.14 -10.66
N GLU A 60 6.54 -7.45 -10.45
CA GLU A 60 6.89 -8.48 -11.43
C GLU A 60 5.94 -8.42 -12.65
N LYS A 61 4.64 -8.20 -12.42
CA LYS A 61 3.66 -7.99 -13.50
C LYS A 61 3.91 -6.69 -14.28
N SER A 62 4.48 -5.66 -13.65
CA SER A 62 4.88 -4.43 -14.35
C SER A 62 6.24 -4.56 -15.06
N GLY A 63 6.85 -5.74 -15.08
CA GLY A 63 8.11 -6.02 -15.79
C GLY A 63 9.38 -5.76 -14.99
N MET A 64 9.28 -5.39 -13.70
CA MET A 64 10.44 -5.20 -12.83
C MET A 64 10.73 -6.49 -12.04
N TYR A 65 11.58 -7.33 -12.61
CA TYR A 65 12.02 -8.59 -12.00
C TYR A 65 13.27 -8.41 -11.14
N GLY A 66 13.54 -9.35 -10.23
CA GLY A 66 14.78 -9.40 -9.44
C GLY A 66 14.81 -8.61 -8.14
N ILE A 67 13.81 -7.73 -7.87
CA ILE A 67 13.73 -6.98 -6.60
C ILE A 67 13.65 -7.93 -5.39
N ARG A 68 12.89 -9.02 -5.53
CA ARG A 68 12.73 -10.03 -4.47
C ARG A 68 14.05 -10.72 -4.13
N GLU A 69 14.81 -11.12 -5.14
CA GLU A 69 16.09 -11.81 -4.97
C GLU A 69 17.14 -10.87 -4.37
N LEU A 70 17.18 -9.61 -4.83
CA LEU A 70 18.04 -8.57 -4.27
C LEU A 70 17.75 -8.32 -2.79
N ASP A 71 16.48 -8.24 -2.43
CA ASP A 71 16.05 -8.07 -1.05
C ASP A 71 16.46 -9.26 -0.18
N GLN A 72 16.22 -10.50 -0.63
CA GLN A 72 16.67 -11.69 0.10
C GLN A 72 18.18 -11.74 0.29
N LYS A 73 18.96 -11.44 -0.76
CA LYS A 73 20.42 -11.40 -0.68
C LYS A 73 20.91 -10.37 0.32
N THR A 74 20.32 -9.18 0.30
CA THR A 74 20.69 -8.09 1.22
C THR A 74 20.35 -8.44 2.66
N TRP A 75 19.18 -9.03 2.91
CA TRP A 75 18.77 -9.42 4.26
C TRP A 75 19.57 -10.58 4.83
N LEU A 76 20.00 -11.53 3.99
CA LEU A 76 20.91 -12.60 4.38
C LEU A 76 22.29 -12.04 4.75
N ASN A 77 22.83 -11.14 3.93
CA ASN A 77 24.13 -10.50 4.20
C ASN A 77 24.12 -9.61 5.44
N SER A 78 23.01 -8.92 5.74
CA SER A 78 22.86 -8.09 6.95
C SER A 78 22.82 -8.91 8.26
N LYS A 79 22.68 -10.23 8.17
CA LYS A 79 22.56 -11.12 9.34
C LYS A 79 23.91 -11.76 9.74
N ASN A 80 24.92 -11.66 8.87
CA ASN A 80 26.31 -12.10 9.11
C ASN A 80 27.19 -10.91 9.51
#